data_AF-A0A2S9TK47-F1
#
_entry.id   AF-A0A2S9TK47-F1
#
_cell.length_a   1.000
_cell.length_b   1.000
_cell.length_c   1.000
_cell.angle_alpha   90.00
_cell.angle_beta   90.00
_cell.angle_gamma   90.00
#
_symmetry.space_group_name_H-M   'P 1'
#
loop_
_entity.id
_entity.type
_entity.pdbx_description
1 polymer ?
#
loop_
_entity_poly.entity_id
_entity_poly.type
_entity_poly.pdbx_seq_one_letter_code
_entity_poly.pdbx_strand_id
1 'polypeptide(L)'
;MLLKKKELTKLKKYAEKELNNKIEKVKFFSLDTITNEIDKIQESYENEDYTFFADLADSVIFENISEEYRDDFSSEDHNENILELAKFITQDYIIKLKILIKNNYVVLDSEKNTFEQIERINLIKEKKYLTSEEVSLIYQIKKDKLLDLRTKKMLKYFQIEDNAKVLFNKKDIEEFMRKYTF
;
A
#
# COMPACT_ATOMS: atom_id res chain seq x y z
N MET A 1 40.88 1.59 -14.75
CA MET A 1 39.84 1.50 -15.78
C MET A 1 38.51 2.06 -15.29
N LEU A 2 37.97 3.11 -15.95
CA LEU A 2 36.61 3.56 -15.73
C LEU A 2 35.58 2.65 -16.42
N LEU A 3 34.52 2.30 -15.69
CA LEU A 3 33.44 1.47 -16.21
C LEU A 3 32.48 2.31 -17.05
N LYS A 4 32.01 1.73 -18.15
CA LYS A 4 30.97 2.38 -18.95
C LYS A 4 29.66 2.34 -18.18
N LYS A 5 28.82 3.36 -18.38
CA LYS A 5 27.47 3.44 -17.80
C LYS A 5 26.64 2.16 -17.95
N LYS A 6 26.77 1.46 -19.09
CA LYS A 6 26.07 0.17 -19.31
C LYS A 6 26.54 -0.93 -18.35
N GLU A 7 27.81 -0.94 -17.98
CA GLU A 7 28.40 -1.92 -17.06
C GLU A 7 27.95 -1.63 -15.63
N LEU A 8 28.04 -0.38 -15.18
CA LEU A 8 27.49 0.08 -13.90
C LEU A 8 25.99 -0.22 -13.76
N THR A 9 25.21 -0.03 -14.84
CA THR A 9 23.78 -0.36 -14.84
C THR A 9 23.51 -1.86 -14.68
N LYS A 10 24.37 -2.73 -15.23
CA LYS A 10 24.27 -4.18 -15.00
C LYS A 10 24.61 -4.51 -13.54
N LEU A 11 25.64 -3.88 -13.00
CA LEU A 11 26.08 -4.07 -11.61
C LEU A 11 25.00 -3.76 -10.58
N LYS A 12 24.16 -2.75 -10.85
CA LYS A 12 23.01 -2.40 -10.00
C LYS A 12 22.14 -3.62 -9.64
N LYS A 13 21.96 -4.59 -10.55
CA LYS A 13 21.12 -5.77 -10.31
C LYS A 13 21.66 -6.66 -9.19
N TYR A 14 22.97 -6.69 -8.97
CA TYR A 14 23.58 -7.51 -7.92
C TYR A 14 23.40 -6.87 -6.54
N ALA A 15 23.30 -5.54 -6.47
CA ALA A 15 22.95 -4.83 -5.24
C ALA A 15 21.47 -5.01 -4.83
N GLU A 16 20.61 -5.44 -5.75
CA GLU A 16 19.16 -5.50 -5.52
C GLU A 16 18.76 -6.44 -4.38
N LYS A 17 19.47 -7.57 -4.23
CA LYS A 17 19.22 -8.51 -3.14
C LYS A 17 19.46 -7.87 -1.76
N GLU A 18 20.57 -7.17 -1.60
CA GLU A 18 20.89 -6.46 -0.35
C GLU A 18 19.95 -5.30 -0.09
N LEU A 19 19.57 -4.56 -1.13
CA LEU A 19 18.55 -3.50 -1.00
C LEU A 19 17.22 -4.07 -0.53
N ASN A 20 16.75 -5.18 -1.12
CA ASN A 20 15.50 -5.81 -0.69
C ASN A 20 15.60 -6.32 0.76
N ASN A 21 16.75 -6.88 1.17
CA ASN A 21 16.97 -7.27 2.57
C ASN A 21 16.92 -6.06 3.52
N LYS A 22 17.48 -4.91 3.14
CA LYS A 22 17.36 -3.66 3.91
C LYS A 22 15.88 -3.22 4.02
N ILE A 23 15.15 -3.21 2.90
CA ILE A 23 13.72 -2.87 2.87
C ILE A 23 12.90 -3.79 3.77
N GLU A 24 13.17 -5.10 3.76
CA GLU A 24 12.49 -6.08 4.60
C GLU A 24 12.67 -5.83 6.11
N LYS A 25 13.81 -5.25 6.51
CA LYS A 25 14.06 -4.88 7.91
C LYS A 25 13.28 -3.64 8.34
N VAL A 26 13.11 -2.67 7.43
CA VAL A 26 12.46 -1.39 7.75
C VAL A 26 10.96 -1.38 7.46
N LYS A 27 10.41 -2.41 6.78
CA LYS A 27 8.97 -2.45 6.41
C LYS A 27 7.99 -2.41 7.58
N PHE A 28 8.46 -2.76 8.78
CA PHE A 28 7.67 -2.74 10.00
C PHE A 28 7.86 -1.47 10.85
N PHE A 29 8.72 -0.55 10.41
CA PHE A 29 8.93 0.71 11.13
C PHE A 29 7.74 1.65 10.93
N SER A 30 7.61 2.63 11.83
CA SER A 30 6.60 3.67 11.67
C SER A 30 6.86 4.49 10.41
N LEU A 31 5.79 5.02 9.80
CA LEU A 31 5.90 5.90 8.63
C LEU A 31 6.82 7.09 8.90
N ASP A 32 6.76 7.67 10.09
CA ASP A 32 7.64 8.77 10.50
C ASP A 32 9.12 8.34 10.50
N THR A 33 9.41 7.12 10.97
CA THR A 33 10.78 6.59 10.98
C THR A 33 11.30 6.42 9.56
N ILE A 34 10.50 5.83 8.67
CA ILE A 34 10.86 5.62 7.27
C ILE A 34 11.03 6.97 6.55
N THR A 35 10.16 7.94 6.84
CA THR A 35 10.22 9.29 6.26
C THR A 35 11.51 10.00 6.69
N ASN A 36 11.83 9.98 8.00
CA ASN A 36 13.07 10.54 8.52
C ASN A 36 14.32 9.86 7.94
N GLU A 37 14.27 8.56 7.65
CA GLU A 37 15.37 7.85 6.99
C GLU A 37 15.53 8.32 5.54
N ILE A 38 14.43 8.48 4.79
CA ILE A 38 14.45 9.06 3.44
C ILE A 38 15.06 10.45 3.47
N ASP A 39 14.62 11.33 4.38
CA ASP A 39 15.07 12.73 4.44
C ASP A 39 16.58 12.80 4.70
N LYS A 40 17.10 11.99 5.63
CA LYS A 40 18.55 11.91 5.90
C LYS A 40 19.33 11.44 4.68
N ILE A 41 18.88 10.37 4.02
CA ILE A 41 19.57 9.82 2.85
C ILE A 41 19.49 10.79 1.67
N GLN A 42 18.37 11.52 1.54
CA GLN A 42 18.17 12.52 0.51
C GLN A 42 19.07 13.75 0.73
N GLU A 43 19.23 14.20 1.98
CA GLU A 43 20.19 15.24 2.35
C GLU A 43 21.64 14.82 2.02
N SER A 44 22.03 13.60 2.39
CA SER A 44 23.34 13.05 1.99
C SER A 44 23.50 12.98 0.47
N TYR A 45 22.44 12.56 -0.23
CA TYR A 45 22.44 12.45 -1.69
C TYR A 45 22.66 13.79 -2.39
N GLU A 46 22.00 14.85 -1.90
CA GLU A 46 22.12 16.22 -2.40
C GLU A 46 23.49 16.85 -2.11
N ASN A 47 24.13 16.44 -1.02
CA ASN A 47 25.50 16.83 -0.66
C ASN A 47 26.58 15.96 -1.31
N GLU A 48 26.21 15.09 -2.26
CA GLU A 48 27.10 14.13 -2.93
C GLU A 48 27.82 13.15 -1.98
N ASP A 49 27.26 12.94 -0.79
CA ASP A 49 27.73 11.96 0.18
C ASP A 49 27.02 10.62 -0.03
N TYR A 50 27.70 9.69 -0.70
CA TYR A 50 27.20 8.34 -0.98
C TYR A 50 27.86 7.27 -0.10
N THR A 51 28.51 7.66 1.00
CA THR A 51 29.22 6.74 1.92
C THR A 51 28.33 5.61 2.43
N PHE A 52 27.03 5.87 2.60
CA PHE A 52 26.04 4.89 3.06
C PHE A 52 25.96 3.61 2.21
N PHE A 53 26.34 3.67 0.93
CA PHE A 53 26.38 2.53 0.01
C PHE A 53 27.74 2.29 -0.64
N ALA A 54 28.80 2.98 -0.22
CA ALA A 54 30.13 2.83 -0.79
C ALA A 54 30.67 1.40 -0.63
N ASP A 55 30.61 0.83 0.57
CA ASP A 55 31.08 -0.55 0.82
C ASP A 55 30.31 -1.60 -0.01
N LEU A 56 29.01 -1.38 -0.20
CA LEU A 56 28.19 -2.27 -1.03
C LEU A 56 28.55 -2.13 -2.52
N ALA A 57 28.76 -0.90 -2.98
CA ALA A 57 29.17 -0.64 -4.35
C ALA A 57 30.54 -1.26 -4.64
N ASP A 58 31.51 -1.09 -3.74
CA ASP A 58 32.83 -1.72 -3.83
C ASP A 58 32.72 -3.25 -3.90
N SER A 59 32.02 -3.87 -2.95
CA SER A 59 31.81 -5.32 -2.93
C SER A 59 31.18 -5.82 -4.25
N VAL A 60 30.16 -5.12 -4.76
CA VAL A 60 29.48 -5.48 -6.01
C VAL A 60 30.43 -5.37 -7.21
N ILE A 61 31.21 -4.29 -7.29
CA ILE A 61 32.21 -4.10 -8.34
C ILE A 61 33.23 -5.22 -8.27
N PHE A 62 33.83 -5.45 -7.10
CA PHE A 62 34.88 -6.43 -6.91
C PHE A 62 34.41 -7.83 -7.29
N GLU A 63 33.24 -8.25 -6.85
CA GLU A 63 32.73 -9.62 -7.06
C GLU A 63 32.26 -9.91 -8.48
N ASN A 64 31.84 -8.90 -9.25
CA ASN A 64 31.06 -9.11 -10.49
C ASN A 64 31.71 -8.57 -11.77
N ILE A 65 32.95 -8.08 -11.69
CA ILE A 65 33.71 -7.59 -12.84
C ILE A 65 34.84 -8.55 -13.23
N SER A 66 35.28 -8.44 -14.49
CA SER A 66 36.34 -9.28 -15.08
C SER A 66 37.69 -9.12 -14.38
N GLU A 67 38.53 -10.14 -14.48
CA GLU A 67 39.92 -10.11 -14.04
C GLU A 67 40.71 -8.96 -14.71
N GLU A 68 40.42 -8.66 -15.99
CA GLU A 68 41.03 -7.55 -16.74
C GLU A 68 40.87 -6.18 -16.05
N TYR A 69 39.75 -5.92 -15.40
CA TYR A 69 39.58 -4.68 -14.64
C TYR A 69 40.46 -4.67 -13.39
N ARG A 70 40.62 -5.81 -12.72
CA ARG A 70 41.46 -5.93 -11.51
C ARG A 70 42.93 -5.75 -11.83
N ASP A 71 43.34 -6.11 -13.04
CA ASP A 71 44.72 -6.03 -13.49
C ASP A 71 45.13 -4.63 -14.00
N ASP A 72 44.16 -3.79 -14.41
CA ASP A 72 44.41 -2.50 -15.09
C ASP A 72 43.64 -1.31 -14.46
N PHE A 73 43.29 -1.39 -13.16
CA PHE A 73 42.68 -0.27 -12.44
C PHE A 73 43.68 0.60 -11.68
N SER A 74 43.37 1.90 -11.62
CA SER A 74 43.95 2.85 -10.69
C SER A 74 43.00 3.05 -9.52
N SER A 75 43.53 3.35 -8.33
CA SER A 75 42.69 3.63 -7.15
C SER A 75 41.70 4.78 -7.39
N GLU A 76 42.07 5.77 -8.21
CA GLU A 76 41.22 6.90 -8.57
C GLU A 76 40.03 6.45 -9.42
N ASP A 77 40.26 5.70 -10.51
CA ASP A 77 39.19 5.17 -11.35
C ASP A 77 38.24 4.26 -10.56
N HIS A 78 38.78 3.46 -9.65
CA HIS A 78 37.98 2.55 -8.83
C HIS A 78 37.11 3.32 -7.83
N ASN A 79 37.64 4.36 -7.18
CA ASN A 79 36.86 5.24 -6.32
C ASN A 79 35.74 5.94 -7.10
N GLU A 80 36.00 6.37 -8.33
CA GLU A 80 34.98 6.98 -9.19
C GLU A 80 33.89 5.98 -9.58
N ASN A 81 34.25 4.74 -9.89
CA ASN A 81 33.29 3.67 -10.16
C ASN A 81 32.43 3.35 -8.92
N ILE A 82 33.03 3.29 -7.73
CA ILE A 82 32.32 3.09 -6.45
C ILE A 82 31.32 4.24 -6.25
N LEU A 83 31.77 5.48 -6.43
CA LEU A 83 30.94 6.67 -6.25
C LEU A 83 29.70 6.64 -7.16
N GLU A 84 29.90 6.38 -8.45
CA GLU A 84 28.82 6.31 -9.44
C GLU A 84 27.84 5.16 -9.14
N LEU A 85 28.34 3.99 -8.76
CA LEU A 85 27.47 2.86 -8.41
C LEU A 85 26.72 3.12 -7.10
N ALA A 86 27.39 3.65 -6.07
CA ALA A 86 26.77 4.01 -4.79
C ALA A 86 25.67 5.06 -4.99
N LYS A 87 25.87 6.03 -5.88
CA LYS A 87 24.84 6.99 -6.28
C LYS A 87 23.60 6.32 -6.85
N PHE A 88 23.76 5.35 -7.76
CA PHE A 88 22.63 4.59 -8.32
C PHE A 88 21.90 3.74 -7.28
N ILE A 89 22.65 3.08 -6.39
CA ILE A 89 22.10 2.26 -5.31
C ILE A 89 21.31 3.14 -4.33
N THR A 90 21.85 4.30 -3.97
CA THR A 90 21.19 5.28 -3.08
C THR A 90 19.85 5.72 -3.64
N GLN A 91 19.81 6.10 -4.92
CA GLN A 91 18.55 6.45 -5.59
C GLN A 91 17.53 5.32 -5.56
N ASP A 92 17.97 4.09 -5.83
CA ASP A 92 17.07 2.92 -5.87
C ASP A 92 16.48 2.63 -4.49
N TYR A 93 17.29 2.75 -3.43
CA TYR A 93 16.83 2.60 -2.06
C TYR A 93 15.79 3.65 -1.69
N ILE A 94 16.04 4.93 -1.99
CA ILE A 94 15.06 6.02 -1.76
C ILE A 94 13.74 5.70 -2.48
N ILE A 95 13.79 5.26 -3.73
CA ILE A 95 12.59 4.90 -4.51
C ILE A 95 11.83 3.76 -3.84
N LYS A 96 12.52 2.70 -3.40
CA LYS A 96 11.89 1.56 -2.72
C LYS A 96 11.24 1.97 -1.39
N LEU A 97 11.88 2.83 -0.60
CA LEU A 97 11.28 3.38 0.64
C LEU A 97 10.03 4.23 0.34
N LYS A 98 10.06 5.07 -0.70
CA LYS A 98 8.88 5.87 -1.13
C LYS A 98 7.71 4.98 -1.56
N ILE A 99 7.99 3.88 -2.27
CA ILE A 99 6.98 2.89 -2.66
C ILE A 99 6.38 2.21 -1.41
N LEU A 100 7.22 1.82 -0.46
CA LEU A 100 6.79 1.21 0.79
C LEU A 100 5.83 2.13 1.57
N ILE A 101 6.17 3.41 1.73
CA ILE A 101 5.29 4.41 2.36
C ILE A 101 3.95 4.50 1.64
N LYS A 102 3.97 4.62 0.30
CA LYS A 102 2.75 4.72 -0.50
C LYS A 102 1.84 3.51 -0.32
N ASN A 103 2.41 2.31 -0.31
CA ASN A 103 1.63 1.08 -0.10
C ASN A 103 1.00 1.03 1.29
N ASN A 104 1.72 1.45 2.33
CA ASN A 104 1.19 1.53 3.68
C ASN A 104 0.03 2.52 3.80
N TYR A 105 0.09 3.69 3.15
CA TYR A 105 -1.05 4.62 3.10
C TYR A 105 -2.28 4.00 2.44
N VAL A 106 -2.10 3.28 1.33
CA VAL A 106 -3.22 2.60 0.64
C VAL A 106 -3.89 1.57 1.56
N VAL A 107 -3.11 0.80 2.32
CA VAL A 107 -3.65 -0.17 3.28
C VAL A 107 -4.42 0.55 4.39
N LEU A 108 -3.85 1.59 5.00
CA LEU A 108 -4.50 2.37 6.06
C LEU A 108 -5.83 2.99 5.60
N ASP A 109 -5.88 3.54 4.38
CA ASP A 109 -7.11 4.08 3.81
C ASP A 109 -8.17 2.98 3.61
N SER A 110 -7.77 1.80 3.14
CA SER A 110 -8.69 0.67 2.97
C SER A 110 -9.25 0.14 4.30
N GLU A 111 -8.41 0.09 5.35
CA GLU A 111 -8.81 -0.32 6.69
C GLU A 111 -9.75 0.71 7.32
N LYS A 112 -9.46 2.00 7.17
CA LYS A 112 -10.34 3.08 7.62
C LYS A 112 -11.70 3.01 6.94
N ASN A 113 -11.74 2.85 5.61
CA ASN A 113 -12.99 2.67 4.88
C ASN A 113 -13.79 1.45 5.37
N THR A 114 -13.09 0.35 5.69
CA THR A 114 -13.72 -0.86 6.24
C THR A 114 -14.28 -0.61 7.64
N PHE A 115 -13.54 0.09 8.50
CA PHE A 115 -13.97 0.44 9.85
C PHE A 115 -15.19 1.35 9.83
N GLU A 116 -15.20 2.39 8.99
CA GLU A 116 -16.35 3.28 8.79
C GLU A 116 -17.59 2.51 8.30
N GLN A 117 -17.41 1.52 7.41
CA GLN A 117 -18.50 0.65 6.97
C GLN A 117 -19.04 -0.22 8.11
N ILE A 118 -18.16 -0.80 8.94
CA ILE A 118 -18.55 -1.60 10.11
C ILE A 118 -19.31 -0.73 11.12
N GLU A 119 -18.81 0.47 11.42
CA GLU A 119 -19.46 1.42 12.32
C GLU A 119 -20.84 1.82 11.80
N ARG A 120 -20.95 2.12 10.50
CA ARG A 120 -22.23 2.40 9.85
C ARG A 120 -23.19 1.22 9.98
N ILE A 121 -22.74 -0.02 9.78
CA ILE A 121 -23.56 -1.22 9.95
C ILE A 121 -24.03 -1.36 11.41
N ASN A 122 -23.15 -1.13 12.39
CA ASN A 122 -23.49 -1.19 13.80
C ASN A 122 -24.58 -0.17 14.16
N LEU A 123 -24.42 1.09 13.73
CA LEU A 123 -25.43 2.14 13.92
C LEU A 123 -26.76 1.78 13.27
N ILE A 124 -26.75 1.18 12.07
CA ILE A 124 -27.99 0.75 11.40
C ILE A 124 -28.64 -0.41 12.19
N LYS A 125 -27.86 -1.36 12.72
CA LYS A 125 -28.39 -2.46 13.53
C LYS A 125 -29.09 -1.97 14.81
N GLU A 126 -28.74 -0.82 15.36
CA GLU A 126 -29.42 -0.26 16.53
C GLU A 126 -30.77 0.42 16.19
N LYS A 127 -31.01 0.75 14.92
CA LYS A 127 -32.25 1.40 14.49
C LYS A 127 -33.45 0.46 14.59
N LYS A 128 -34.59 1.03 15.02
CA LYS A 128 -35.90 0.36 14.99
C LYS A 128 -36.49 0.26 13.58
N TYR A 129 -36.22 1.25 12.74
CA TYR A 129 -36.71 1.32 11.36
C TYR A 129 -35.55 1.49 10.39
N LEU A 130 -35.61 0.79 9.26
CA LEU A 130 -34.57 0.70 8.24
C LEU A 130 -35.10 1.17 6.89
N THR A 131 -34.29 1.90 6.14
CA THR A 131 -34.59 2.25 4.74
C THR A 131 -34.34 1.07 3.80
N SER A 132 -34.87 1.12 2.58
CA SER A 132 -34.57 0.11 1.55
C SER A 132 -33.07 -0.10 1.31
N GLU A 133 -32.27 0.97 1.41
CA GLU A 133 -30.82 0.91 1.23
C GLU A 133 -30.14 0.18 2.39
N GLU A 134 -30.55 0.48 3.62
CA GLU A 134 -30.02 -0.14 4.83
C GLU A 134 -30.43 -1.61 4.94
N VAL A 135 -31.65 -1.96 4.54
CA VAL A 135 -32.08 -3.37 4.46
C VAL A 135 -31.26 -4.11 3.42
N SER A 136 -31.06 -3.51 2.24
CA SER A 136 -30.22 -4.09 1.19
C SER A 136 -28.77 -4.28 1.65
N LEU A 137 -28.24 -3.36 2.45
CA LEU A 137 -26.88 -3.43 2.98
C LEU A 137 -26.72 -4.53 4.04
N ILE A 138 -27.63 -4.61 5.02
CA ILE A 138 -27.52 -5.56 6.14
C ILE A 138 -27.91 -6.98 5.74
N TYR A 139 -29.03 -7.13 5.04
CA TYR A 139 -29.63 -8.44 4.77
C TYR A 139 -29.33 -8.93 3.35
N GLN A 140 -28.51 -8.18 2.59
CA GLN A 140 -28.10 -8.50 1.22
C GLN A 140 -29.27 -8.75 0.25
N ILE A 141 -30.44 -8.19 0.52
CA ILE A 141 -31.60 -8.26 -0.39
C ILE A 141 -31.50 -7.13 -1.41
N LYS A 142 -31.45 -7.45 -2.71
CA LYS A 142 -31.45 -6.44 -3.78
C LYS A 142 -32.66 -5.50 -3.66
N LYS A 143 -32.44 -4.20 -3.93
CA LYS A 143 -33.50 -3.16 -3.90
C LYS A 143 -34.72 -3.52 -4.77
N ASP A 144 -34.50 -4.12 -5.95
CA ASP A 144 -35.59 -4.53 -6.85
C ASP A 144 -36.45 -5.63 -6.23
N LYS A 145 -35.82 -6.59 -5.54
CA LYS A 145 -36.54 -7.65 -4.82
C LYS A 145 -37.32 -7.07 -3.63
N LEU A 146 -36.78 -6.07 -2.93
CA LEU A 146 -37.52 -5.34 -1.89
C LEU A 146 -38.74 -4.61 -2.45
N LEU A 147 -38.61 -4.01 -3.63
CA LEU A 147 -39.72 -3.36 -4.33
C LEU A 147 -40.82 -4.37 -4.71
N ASP A 148 -40.44 -5.56 -5.18
CA ASP A 148 -41.39 -6.64 -5.48
C ASP A 148 -42.12 -7.13 -4.22
N LEU A 149 -41.38 -7.36 -3.13
CA LEU A 149 -41.94 -7.79 -1.84
C LEU A 149 -42.93 -6.76 -1.28
N ARG A 150 -42.63 -5.48 -1.46
CA ARG A 150 -43.52 -4.36 -1.12
C ARG A 150 -44.79 -4.40 -1.95
N THR A 151 -44.65 -4.54 -3.27
CA THR A 151 -45.77 -4.53 -4.22
C THR A 151 -46.71 -5.70 -3.99
N LYS A 152 -46.15 -6.87 -3.65
CA LYS A 152 -46.91 -8.08 -3.28
C LYS A 152 -47.47 -8.05 -1.84
N LYS A 153 -47.28 -6.96 -1.09
CA LYS A 153 -47.69 -6.80 0.32
C LYS A 153 -47.16 -7.91 1.25
N MET A 154 -46.05 -8.54 0.89
CA MET A 154 -45.43 -9.61 1.68
C MET A 154 -44.62 -9.09 2.85
N LEU A 155 -44.28 -7.80 2.82
CA LEU A 155 -43.47 -7.14 3.83
C LEU A 155 -44.06 -5.76 4.18
N LYS A 156 -44.24 -5.49 5.47
CA LYS A 156 -44.82 -4.23 5.96
C LYS A 156 -43.82 -3.08 5.81
N TYR A 157 -44.32 -1.92 5.40
CA TYR A 157 -43.53 -0.71 5.23
C TYR A 157 -44.34 0.53 5.59
N PHE A 158 -43.63 1.62 5.87
CA PHE A 158 -44.19 2.95 6.11
C PHE A 158 -43.53 3.93 5.15
N GLN A 159 -44.30 4.87 4.61
CA GLN A 159 -43.79 5.93 3.76
C GLN A 159 -43.94 7.25 4.51
N ILE A 160 -42.84 7.99 4.65
CA ILE A 160 -42.90 9.35 5.22
C ILE A 160 -43.36 10.29 4.09
N GLU A 161 -44.48 10.98 4.33
CA GLU A 161 -45.17 11.83 3.34
C GLU A 161 -44.25 12.91 2.75
N ASP A 162 -43.36 13.49 3.56
CA ASP A 162 -42.53 14.63 3.15
C ASP A 162 -41.33 14.31 2.25
N ASN A 163 -40.91 13.04 2.13
CA ASN A 163 -39.66 12.69 1.43
C ASN A 163 -39.75 11.44 0.55
N ALA A 164 -40.94 10.86 0.36
CA ALA A 164 -41.16 9.57 -0.32
C ALA A 164 -40.27 8.42 0.19
N LYS A 165 -39.72 8.56 1.40
CA LYS A 165 -38.74 7.64 1.97
C LYS A 165 -39.48 6.46 2.60
N VAL A 166 -39.15 5.26 2.12
CA VAL A 166 -39.77 4.02 2.55
C VAL A 166 -38.94 3.43 3.69
N LEU A 167 -39.63 3.13 4.79
CA LEU A 167 -39.06 2.54 5.99
C LEU A 167 -39.70 1.19 6.28
N PHE A 168 -38.88 0.25 6.74
CA PHE A 168 -39.26 -1.08 7.16
C PHE A 168 -38.99 -1.21 8.66
N ASN A 169 -39.92 -1.82 9.39
CA ASN A 169 -39.66 -2.18 10.77
C ASN A 169 -38.64 -3.32 10.80
N LYS A 170 -37.57 -3.14 11.56
CA LYS A 170 -36.46 -4.11 11.62
C LYS A 170 -36.95 -5.50 12.06
N LYS A 171 -37.85 -5.58 13.05
CA LYS A 171 -38.37 -6.88 13.53
C LYS A 171 -39.13 -7.64 12.44
N ASP A 172 -39.90 -6.92 11.62
CA ASP A 172 -40.68 -7.53 10.54
C ASP A 172 -39.76 -8.08 9.43
N ILE A 173 -38.65 -7.38 9.13
CA ILE A 173 -37.59 -7.86 8.23
C ILE A 173 -36.93 -9.11 8.80
N GLU A 174 -36.54 -9.10 10.08
CA GLU A 174 -35.88 -10.25 10.70
C GLU A 174 -36.77 -11.48 10.73
N GLU A 175 -38.05 -11.32 11.05
CA GLU A 175 -39.02 -12.41 11.00
C GLU A 175 -39.22 -12.93 9.57
N PHE A 176 -39.30 -12.03 8.59
CA PHE A 176 -39.38 -12.40 7.18
C PHE A 176 -38.15 -13.19 6.72
N MET A 177 -36.95 -12.74 7.07
CA MET A 177 -35.70 -13.44 6.74
C MET A 177 -35.65 -14.82 7.40
N ARG A 178 -36.10 -14.96 8.65
CA ARG A 178 -36.16 -16.29 9.29
C ARG A 178 -37.11 -17.25 8.58
N LYS A 179 -38.22 -16.77 8.03
CA LYS A 179 -39.22 -17.60 7.32
C LYS A 179 -38.82 -17.97 5.89
N TYR A 180 -37.96 -17.18 5.24
CA TYR A 180 -37.64 -17.32 3.81
C TYR A 180 -36.21 -17.80 3.51
N THR A 181 -35.33 -17.84 4.51
CA THR A 181 -33.91 -18.21 4.34
C THR A 181 -33.55 -19.54 5.03
N PHE A 182 -34.53 -20.24 5.62
CA PHE A 182 -34.40 -21.59 6.17
C PHE A 182 -35.46 -22.52 5.57
#